data_AF-A0A6G1GIT0-F1
#
_entry.id   AF-A0A6G1GIT0-F1
#
_cell.length_a   1.000
_cell.length_b   1.000
_cell.length_c   1.000
_cell.angle_alpha   90.00
_cell.angle_beta   90.00
_cell.angle_gamma   90.00
#
_symmetry.space_group_name_H-M   'P 1'
#
loop_
_entity.id
_entity.type
_entity.pdbx_description
1 polymer ?
#
loop_
_entity_poly.entity_id
_entity_poly.type
_entity_poly.pdbx_seq_one_letter_code
_entity_poly.pdbx_strand_id
1 'polypeptide(L)'
;MCSSMAAYGEFWDQAIDGRKSPGAEEPTFPLSLPTLINRSEDDDDFRGLNWNKLLVGDSTMNPLGIWKSEQELIRRTNGPIEIRREWDLDSDIFRATTLGVFRGGFQFAYRPPFLRRIVQNQRIKLGGVKIHRCKQLMIGTGVFAGGQGYYCHVIFPHMDIGSQGVTHLSDAAQAVWIDDIVLPALREACPSSILAHHPFSFEDADGKAKAKLEQASTLDTATGGGGAMDIRYTIPEKYLELFWANVLEYASDATGEGIESGQFRNPLLCVSAHNLKLITKEQTLTAARAHLNENFGRAFRTDVPEWIPEGDRWHDIAAEDVPNTRPGGIGVTLLHKTHCLKRWADLFHHPEQGKTCTKESMYYWSLTRDAGAASVELTLTNPLRSEGGMAYHKSYNICKERFATPFKGLQPFDNPQFEGLAFSQEMLGSSFLVFRPQRSDILGLTMRKKSYESSITGASRTGLGTSPSTTQATWILRW
;
A
#
# COMPACT_ATOMS: atom_id res chain seq x y z
N MET A 1 3.37 43.29 23.27
CA MET A 1 2.02 43.74 23.70
C MET A 1 1.01 42.74 23.18
N CYS A 2 -0.09 42.50 23.89
CA CYS A 2 -1.10 41.53 23.45
C CYS A 2 -2.02 42.15 22.40
N SER A 3 -2.09 41.55 21.22
CA SER A 3 -3.22 41.66 20.28
C SER A 3 -3.88 40.28 20.23
N SER A 4 -5.17 40.20 20.57
CA SER A 4 -5.88 38.92 20.73
C SER A 4 -6.25 38.32 19.37
N MET A 5 -6.52 37.00 19.32
CA MET A 5 -7.01 36.35 18.10
C MET A 5 -8.29 36.96 17.52
N ALA A 6 -9.08 37.70 18.30
CA ALA A 6 -10.25 38.42 17.78
C ALA A 6 -9.84 39.50 16.76
N ALA A 7 -8.76 40.25 17.03
CA ALA A 7 -8.21 41.23 16.09
C ALA A 7 -7.59 40.58 14.83
N TYR A 8 -7.24 39.30 14.89
CA TYR A 8 -6.78 38.53 13.73
C TYR A 8 -7.96 38.05 12.86
N GLY A 9 -9.13 37.80 13.46
CA GLY A 9 -10.36 37.49 12.73
C GLY A 9 -10.89 38.67 11.92
N GLU A 10 -11.05 39.82 12.57
CA GLU A 10 -11.55 41.06 11.92
C GLU A 10 -10.67 41.50 10.74
N PHE A 11 -9.36 41.26 10.81
CA PHE A 11 -8.43 41.53 9.71
C PHE A 11 -8.70 40.66 8.47
N TRP A 12 -9.00 39.38 8.65
CA TRP A 12 -9.25 38.47 7.53
C TRP A 12 -10.61 38.69 6.87
N ASP A 13 -11.64 39.03 7.65
CA ASP A 13 -12.95 39.40 7.09
C ASP A 13 -12.84 40.65 6.19
N GLN A 14 -12.08 41.66 6.61
CA GLN A 14 -11.81 42.86 5.78
C GLN A 14 -10.94 42.55 4.55
N ALA A 15 -9.96 41.65 4.65
CA ALA A 15 -9.07 41.28 3.55
C ALA A 15 -9.76 40.44 2.46
N ILE A 16 -10.82 39.71 2.80
CA ILE A 16 -11.61 38.90 1.87
C ILE A 16 -12.61 39.78 1.11
N ASP A 17 -13.33 40.68 1.80
CA ASP A 17 -14.27 41.62 1.17
C ASP A 17 -13.56 42.66 0.26
N GLY A 18 -12.27 42.96 0.53
CA GLY A 18 -11.47 43.90 -0.25
C GLY A 18 -11.18 43.49 -1.71
N ARG A 19 -11.52 42.27 -2.15
CA ARG A 19 -11.23 41.75 -3.50
C ARG A 19 -12.25 42.14 -4.58
N LYS A 20 -12.84 43.33 -4.51
CA LYS A 20 -13.62 43.94 -5.61
C LYS A 20 -12.84 45.06 -6.33
N SER A 21 -11.63 44.73 -6.78
CA SER A 21 -10.81 45.58 -7.65
C SER A 21 -10.45 44.85 -8.94
N PRO A 22 -11.10 45.16 -10.09
CA PRO A 22 -10.76 44.52 -11.35
C PRO A 22 -9.45 45.09 -11.92
N GLY A 23 -8.47 44.23 -12.20
CA GLY A 23 -7.33 44.58 -13.07
C GLY A 23 -5.91 44.35 -12.54
N ALA A 24 -5.69 43.70 -11.39
CA ALA A 24 -4.35 43.33 -10.94
C ALA A 24 -3.92 41.96 -11.49
N GLU A 25 -2.84 41.91 -12.26
CA GLU A 25 -2.23 40.65 -12.74
C GLU A 25 -1.49 39.94 -11.58
N GLU A 26 -1.64 38.61 -11.48
CA GLU A 26 -1.00 37.81 -10.42
C GLU A 26 0.49 37.55 -10.71
N PRO A 27 1.40 37.71 -9.73
CA PRO A 27 2.79 37.30 -9.86
C PRO A 27 2.94 35.78 -9.66
N THR A 28 3.24 35.06 -10.73
CA THR A 28 3.51 33.61 -10.70
C THR A 28 4.81 33.28 -9.94
N PHE A 29 4.71 32.58 -8.81
CA PHE A 29 5.82 31.84 -8.19
C PHE A 29 5.68 30.34 -8.48
N PRO A 30 6.79 29.61 -8.75
CA PRO A 30 6.74 28.20 -9.13
C PRO A 30 6.62 27.27 -7.91
N LEU A 31 5.50 27.37 -7.21
CA LEU A 31 4.97 26.31 -6.35
C LEU A 31 3.55 25.99 -6.81
N SER A 32 3.44 25.39 -8.00
CA SER A 32 2.28 24.58 -8.33
C SER A 32 2.26 23.37 -7.38
N LEU A 33 1.67 23.56 -6.19
CA LEU A 33 0.97 22.48 -5.50
C LEU A 33 0.16 21.74 -6.57
N PRO A 34 0.19 20.39 -6.62
CA PRO A 34 -0.57 19.65 -7.62
C PRO A 34 -1.99 20.16 -7.58
N THR A 35 -2.49 20.64 -8.71
CA THR A 35 -3.75 21.37 -8.79
C THR A 35 -4.81 20.52 -8.14
N LEU A 36 -5.22 20.89 -6.91
CA LEU A 36 -6.39 20.31 -6.29
C LEU A 36 -7.50 20.66 -7.25
N ILE A 37 -7.95 19.63 -8.00
CA ILE A 37 -8.92 19.76 -9.09
C ILE A 37 -10.00 20.69 -8.57
N ASN A 38 -10.24 21.81 -9.26
CA ASN A 38 -11.26 22.78 -8.89
C ASN A 38 -12.58 22.02 -8.74
N ARG A 39 -12.91 21.64 -7.50
CA ARG A 39 -14.25 21.21 -7.14
C ARG A 39 -15.11 22.44 -7.39
N SER A 40 -16.23 22.22 -8.05
CA SER A 40 -17.21 23.26 -8.36
C SER A 40 -17.47 24.12 -7.13
N GLU A 41 -17.64 25.42 -7.33
CA GLU A 41 -17.93 26.37 -6.25
C GLU A 41 -19.24 26.04 -5.49
N ASP A 42 -20.03 25.09 -6.00
CA ASP A 42 -21.24 24.50 -5.43
C ASP A 42 -21.02 23.31 -4.45
N ASP A 43 -19.79 22.79 -4.28
CA ASP A 43 -19.49 21.73 -3.28
C ASP A 43 -19.32 22.34 -1.87
N ASP A 44 -20.44 22.82 -1.32
CA ASP A 44 -20.60 23.49 -0.02
C ASP A 44 -20.47 22.50 1.16
N ASP A 45 -19.26 22.00 1.47
CA ASP A 45 -19.07 21.08 2.61
C ASP A 45 -17.83 21.29 3.50
N PHE A 46 -17.02 22.33 3.24
CA PHE A 46 -15.85 22.66 4.10
C PHE A 46 -15.75 24.13 4.54
N ARG A 47 -16.56 25.04 3.99
CA ARG A 47 -16.59 26.47 4.39
C ARG A 47 -17.08 26.69 5.83
N GLY A 48 -17.85 25.75 6.38
CA GLY A 48 -18.34 25.78 7.77
C GLY A 48 -17.37 25.23 8.82
N LEU A 49 -16.20 24.70 8.43
CA LEU A 49 -15.21 24.18 9.38
C LEU A 49 -14.41 25.34 9.99
N ASN A 50 -14.82 25.75 11.19
CA ASN A 50 -14.08 26.70 12.00
C ASN A 50 -12.75 26.07 12.46
N TRP A 51 -11.70 26.24 11.65
CA TRP A 51 -10.34 25.73 11.90
C TRP A 51 -9.76 26.21 13.22
N ASN A 52 -10.10 27.42 13.66
CA ASN A 52 -9.67 27.96 14.95
C ASN A 52 -10.24 27.11 16.11
N LYS A 53 -11.56 26.87 16.09
CA LYS A 53 -12.24 25.97 17.04
C LYS A 53 -11.77 24.51 16.95
N LEU A 54 -11.34 24.05 15.77
CA LEU A 54 -10.81 22.70 15.56
C LEU A 54 -9.39 22.52 16.15
N LEU A 55 -8.52 23.52 15.97
CA LEU A 55 -7.10 23.46 16.32
C LEU A 55 -6.82 23.93 17.76
N VAL A 56 -7.55 24.93 18.23
CA VAL A 56 -7.38 25.54 19.57
C VAL A 56 -8.38 24.97 20.59
N GLY A 57 -9.48 24.39 20.11
CA GLY A 57 -10.63 24.00 20.93
C GLY A 57 -11.59 25.17 21.17
N ASP A 58 -12.79 24.84 21.64
CA ASP A 58 -13.76 25.83 22.13
C ASP A 58 -13.46 26.12 23.62
N SER A 59 -13.60 27.37 24.08
CA SER A 59 -13.47 27.71 25.50
C SER A 59 -14.56 27.07 26.38
N THR A 60 -15.66 26.60 25.76
CA THR A 60 -16.72 25.80 26.38
C THR A 60 -16.49 24.29 26.29
N MET A 61 -15.54 23.83 25.47
CA MET A 61 -15.15 22.42 25.47
C MET A 61 -14.23 22.13 26.65
N ASN A 62 -14.58 21.09 27.41
CA ASN A 62 -13.66 20.53 28.39
C ASN A 62 -12.29 20.27 27.71
N PRO A 63 -11.16 20.72 28.28
CA PRO A 63 -9.85 20.50 27.70
C PRO A 63 -9.64 19.00 27.47
N LEU A 64 -8.78 18.67 26.49
CA LEU A 64 -8.43 17.29 26.15
C LEU A 64 -7.83 16.58 27.37
N GLY A 65 -8.72 15.98 28.16
CA GLY A 65 -8.39 15.33 29.42
C GLY A 65 -7.60 14.07 29.14
N ILE A 66 -6.27 14.21 29.12
CA ILE A 66 -5.30 13.09 29.14
C ILE A 66 -5.51 12.20 30.39
N TRP A 67 -6.29 12.71 31.36
CA TRP A 67 -6.75 12.07 32.58
C TRP A 67 -8.21 11.57 32.55
N LYS A 68 -8.81 11.35 31.37
CA LYS A 68 -10.07 10.60 31.28
C LYS A 68 -9.81 9.17 31.77
N SER A 69 -10.10 8.92 33.04
CA SER A 69 -10.01 7.59 33.63
C SER A 69 -11.08 6.68 33.04
N GLU A 70 -10.82 5.38 33.05
CA GLU A 70 -11.79 4.35 32.67
C GLU A 70 -13.09 4.48 33.47
N GLN A 71 -13.02 4.96 34.72
CA GLN A 71 -14.19 5.26 35.56
C GLN A 71 -15.06 6.41 35.01
N GLU A 72 -14.46 7.47 34.47
CA GLU A 72 -15.19 8.57 33.83
C GLU A 72 -15.85 8.10 32.53
N LEU A 73 -15.21 7.17 31.82
CA LEU A 73 -15.77 6.54 30.64
C LEU A 73 -16.98 5.66 31.00
N ILE A 74 -16.85 4.76 31.98
CA ILE A 74 -17.93 3.91 32.51
C ILE A 74 -19.15 4.73 32.97
N ARG A 75 -18.93 5.87 33.65
CA ARG A 75 -19.99 6.81 34.04
C ARG A 75 -20.75 7.37 32.84
N ARG A 76 -20.04 7.74 31.77
CA ARG A 76 -20.63 8.32 30.54
C ARG A 76 -21.31 7.27 29.67
N THR A 77 -20.81 6.05 29.63
CA THR A 77 -21.43 4.92 28.88
C THR A 77 -22.52 4.20 29.66
N ASN A 78 -22.79 4.60 30.91
CA ASN A 78 -23.76 3.99 31.83
C ASN A 78 -23.56 2.47 32.00
N GLY A 79 -22.29 2.05 32.07
CA GLY A 79 -21.89 0.64 32.09
C GLY A 79 -20.48 0.44 31.48
N PRO A 80 -19.91 -0.78 31.62
CA PRO A 80 -18.65 -1.11 30.96
C PRO A 80 -18.79 -1.07 29.44
N ILE A 81 -17.71 -0.74 28.74
CA ILE A 81 -17.67 -0.84 27.28
C ILE A 81 -17.53 -2.32 26.92
N GLU A 82 -18.51 -2.82 26.18
CA GLU A 82 -18.39 -4.11 25.50
C GLU A 82 -17.41 -3.97 24.34
N ILE A 83 -16.39 -4.82 24.32
CA ILE A 83 -15.38 -4.90 23.26
C ILE A 83 -15.55 -6.26 22.58
N ARG A 84 -15.85 -6.25 21.27
CA ARG A 84 -15.85 -7.45 20.44
C ARG A 84 -14.48 -7.61 19.78
N ARG A 85 -13.95 -8.83 19.75
CA ARG A 85 -12.82 -9.19 18.90
C ARG A 85 -13.32 -9.76 17.58
N GLU A 86 -12.77 -9.27 16.48
CA GLU A 86 -12.97 -9.78 15.12
C GLU A 86 -11.61 -10.22 14.56
N TRP A 87 -11.62 -11.19 13.65
CA TRP A 87 -10.44 -11.73 13.01
C TRP A 87 -10.51 -11.51 11.51
N ASP A 88 -9.36 -11.28 10.88
CA ASP A 88 -9.23 -11.18 9.43
C ASP A 88 -7.87 -11.70 8.97
N LEU A 89 -7.69 -11.81 7.66
CA LEU A 89 -6.39 -12.03 7.03
C LEU A 89 -6.20 -10.90 6.01
N ASP A 90 -5.16 -10.08 6.17
CA ASP A 90 -4.89 -8.96 5.27
C ASP A 90 -4.17 -9.41 3.99
N SER A 91 -3.30 -10.40 4.11
CA SER A 91 -2.58 -10.97 2.96
C SER A 91 -2.26 -12.47 3.11
N ASP A 92 -2.10 -13.12 1.96
CA ASP A 92 -1.66 -14.51 1.80
C ASP A 92 -0.54 -14.51 0.76
N ILE A 93 0.56 -15.20 1.04
CA ILE A 93 1.73 -15.27 0.17
C ILE A 93 2.36 -16.66 0.20
N PHE A 94 2.61 -17.24 -0.97
CA PHE A 94 3.21 -18.56 -1.07
C PHE A 94 4.13 -18.76 -2.27
N ARG A 95 4.98 -19.80 -2.19
CA ARG A 95 5.74 -20.29 -3.34
C ARG A 95 4.95 -21.37 -4.07
N ALA A 96 4.86 -21.25 -5.39
CA ALA A 96 4.46 -22.35 -6.27
C ALA A 96 5.68 -23.00 -6.91
N THR A 97 5.64 -24.29 -7.23
CA THR A 97 6.66 -24.94 -8.09
C THR A 97 6.31 -24.88 -9.56
N THR A 98 5.03 -24.73 -9.91
CA THR A 98 4.52 -24.65 -11.28
C THR A 98 3.33 -23.70 -11.43
N LEU A 99 3.15 -23.14 -12.62
CA LEU A 99 1.91 -22.42 -12.97
C LEU A 99 0.70 -23.36 -13.08
N GLY A 100 0.90 -24.68 -13.17
CA GLY A 100 -0.17 -25.68 -13.12
C GLY A 100 -1.07 -25.58 -11.87
N VAL A 101 -0.59 -24.94 -10.81
CA VAL A 101 -1.35 -24.64 -9.59
C VAL A 101 -2.59 -23.76 -9.83
N PHE A 102 -2.64 -22.95 -10.88
CA PHE A 102 -3.74 -22.00 -11.13
C PHE A 102 -4.94 -22.65 -11.84
N ARG A 103 -6.12 -22.54 -11.23
CA ARG A 103 -7.39 -22.95 -11.87
C ARG A 103 -7.88 -21.89 -12.87
N GLY A 104 -8.50 -22.36 -13.96
CA GLY A 104 -9.10 -21.55 -15.02
C GLY A 104 -8.12 -21.03 -16.08
N GLY A 105 -6.83 -21.33 -15.97
CA GLY A 105 -5.77 -20.78 -16.83
C GLY A 105 -5.05 -19.58 -16.22
N PHE A 106 -4.09 -19.02 -16.95
CA PHE A 106 -3.23 -17.93 -16.48
C PHE A 106 -3.14 -16.78 -17.49
N GLN A 107 -3.39 -15.56 -17.05
CA GLN A 107 -3.27 -14.34 -17.85
C GLN A 107 -1.84 -13.81 -17.76
N PHE A 108 -0.99 -14.17 -18.73
CA PHE A 108 0.42 -13.83 -18.75
C PHE A 108 0.69 -12.43 -19.30
N ALA A 109 1.51 -11.66 -18.58
CA ALA A 109 1.94 -10.31 -18.91
C ALA A 109 3.35 -10.31 -19.55
N TYR A 110 3.43 -9.89 -20.81
CA TYR A 110 4.70 -9.82 -21.55
C TYR A 110 5.48 -8.52 -21.28
N ARG A 111 4.77 -7.46 -20.88
CA ARG A 111 5.35 -6.15 -20.56
C ARG A 111 4.76 -5.59 -19.25
N PRO A 112 5.04 -6.23 -18.10
CA PRO A 112 4.42 -5.83 -16.84
C PRO A 112 5.04 -4.54 -16.26
N PRO A 113 4.25 -3.67 -15.61
CA PRO A 113 4.78 -2.43 -15.04
C PRO A 113 5.82 -2.67 -13.93
N PHE A 114 7.01 -2.08 -14.08
CA PHE A 114 8.10 -2.19 -13.09
C PHE A 114 7.75 -1.67 -11.68
N LEU A 115 6.64 -0.93 -11.53
CA LEU A 115 6.15 -0.43 -10.24
C LEU A 115 5.52 -1.54 -9.38
N ARG A 116 5.06 -2.65 -9.98
CA ARG A 116 4.34 -3.73 -9.27
C ARG A 116 5.28 -4.74 -8.59
N ARG A 117 6.28 -4.24 -7.85
CA ARG A 117 7.30 -5.06 -7.15
C ARG A 117 6.98 -5.27 -5.67
N ILE A 118 7.38 -6.42 -5.15
CA ILE A 118 7.49 -6.71 -3.72
C ILE A 118 8.79 -6.05 -3.20
N VAL A 119 8.71 -4.77 -2.85
CA VAL A 119 9.87 -3.98 -2.32
C VAL A 119 9.99 -4.09 -0.80
N GLN A 120 8.88 -4.30 -0.09
CA GLN A 120 8.85 -4.38 1.37
C GLN A 120 9.43 -5.72 1.88
N ASN A 121 10.20 -5.67 2.97
CA ASN A 121 10.66 -6.88 3.66
C ASN A 121 9.49 -7.64 4.29
N GLN A 122 9.14 -8.77 3.68
CA GLN A 122 8.07 -9.69 4.10
C GLN A 122 8.37 -10.45 5.42
N ARG A 123 9.55 -10.27 6.02
CA ARG A 123 10.01 -10.95 7.26
C ARG A 123 10.15 -12.48 7.15
N ILE A 124 9.84 -13.04 5.99
CA ILE A 124 9.93 -14.46 5.65
C ILE A 124 11.01 -14.71 4.58
N LYS A 125 11.23 -16.00 4.29
CA LYS A 125 11.92 -16.49 3.11
C LYS A 125 10.97 -17.44 2.38
N LEU A 126 11.00 -17.42 1.05
CA LEU A 126 10.31 -18.42 0.21
C LEU A 126 11.39 -19.17 -0.57
N GLY A 127 11.37 -20.50 -0.59
CA GLY A 127 12.44 -21.27 -1.23
C GLY A 127 13.85 -20.91 -0.73
N GLY A 128 13.96 -20.54 0.55
CA GLY A 128 15.22 -20.11 1.18
C GLY A 128 15.66 -18.66 0.91
N VAL A 129 15.02 -17.92 0.00
CA VAL A 129 15.46 -16.58 -0.45
C VAL A 129 14.60 -15.43 0.09
N LYS A 130 15.21 -14.25 0.21
CA LYS A 130 14.51 -13.01 0.59
C LYS A 130 14.01 -12.30 -0.68
N ILE A 131 12.81 -12.63 -1.13
CA ILE A 131 12.25 -12.18 -2.42
C ILE A 131 12.36 -10.66 -2.70
N HIS A 132 12.25 -9.83 -1.67
CA HIS A 132 12.39 -8.36 -1.75
C HIS A 132 13.83 -7.87 -2.03
N ARG A 133 14.81 -8.78 -2.11
CA ARG A 133 16.22 -8.53 -2.43
C ARG A 133 16.67 -9.26 -3.69
N CYS A 134 15.74 -9.75 -4.49
CA CYS A 134 16.01 -10.43 -5.75
C CYS A 134 15.48 -9.58 -6.91
N LYS A 135 16.01 -9.81 -8.11
CA LYS A 135 15.31 -9.39 -9.33
C LYS A 135 13.95 -10.10 -9.39
N GLN A 136 12.94 -9.39 -9.86
CA GLN A 136 11.57 -9.90 -9.92
C GLN A 136 10.76 -9.26 -11.04
N LEU A 137 9.76 -9.99 -11.52
CA LEU A 137 8.83 -9.60 -12.58
C LEU A 137 7.42 -10.06 -12.21
N MET A 138 6.42 -9.18 -12.21
CA MET A 138 5.02 -9.57 -12.00
C MET A 138 4.47 -10.12 -13.31
N ILE A 139 4.44 -11.44 -13.47
CA ILE A 139 4.11 -12.09 -14.76
C ILE A 139 2.61 -12.23 -15.03
N GLY A 140 1.75 -11.86 -14.08
CA GLY A 140 0.30 -11.81 -14.30
C GLY A 140 -0.52 -12.43 -13.17
N THR A 141 -1.67 -13.00 -13.53
CA THR A 141 -2.67 -13.53 -12.59
C THR A 141 -3.34 -14.78 -13.15
N GLY A 142 -3.65 -15.77 -12.32
CA GLY A 142 -4.58 -16.84 -12.71
C GLY A 142 -5.96 -16.27 -13.07
N VAL A 143 -6.72 -16.93 -13.93
CA VAL A 143 -8.04 -16.44 -14.37
C VAL A 143 -9.02 -16.38 -13.18
N PHE A 144 -9.10 -17.43 -12.36
CA PHE A 144 -9.92 -17.41 -11.15
C PHE A 144 -9.20 -16.70 -9.98
N ALA A 145 -7.89 -16.86 -9.87
CA ALA A 145 -7.08 -16.27 -8.80
C ALA A 145 -7.03 -14.73 -8.86
N GLY A 146 -7.00 -14.14 -10.06
CA GLY A 146 -7.01 -12.68 -10.27
C GLY A 146 -8.29 -12.02 -9.80
N GLY A 147 -9.44 -12.69 -9.96
CA GLY A 147 -10.72 -12.27 -9.37
C GLY A 147 -10.75 -12.31 -7.84
N GLN A 148 -9.79 -12.99 -7.21
CA GLN A 148 -9.58 -13.04 -5.76
C GLN A 148 -8.40 -12.17 -5.29
N GLY A 149 -7.82 -11.35 -6.18
CA GLY A 149 -6.73 -10.42 -5.85
C GLY A 149 -5.32 -11.04 -5.79
N TYR A 150 -5.12 -12.28 -6.25
CA TYR A 150 -3.80 -12.91 -6.31
C TYR A 150 -3.01 -12.50 -7.55
N TYR A 151 -1.78 -12.07 -7.34
CA TYR A 151 -0.77 -11.77 -8.35
C TYR A 151 0.37 -12.77 -8.28
N CYS A 152 0.99 -13.04 -9.43
CA CYS A 152 2.13 -13.94 -9.54
C CYS A 152 3.38 -13.17 -9.99
N HIS A 153 4.44 -13.31 -9.21
CA HIS A 153 5.77 -12.81 -9.50
C HIS A 153 6.70 -13.97 -9.80
N VAL A 154 7.53 -13.83 -10.83
CA VAL A 154 8.77 -14.60 -10.95
C VAL A 154 9.85 -13.87 -10.18
N ILE A 155 10.55 -14.59 -9.33
CA ILE A 155 11.73 -14.13 -8.58
C ILE A 155 12.94 -14.82 -9.18
N PHE A 156 14.02 -14.07 -9.41
CA PHE A 156 15.28 -14.60 -9.95
C PHE A 156 16.37 -14.53 -8.86
N PRO A 157 16.67 -15.64 -8.16
CA PRO A 157 17.61 -15.65 -7.03
C PRO A 157 19.06 -15.38 -7.42
N HIS A 158 19.41 -15.62 -8.68
CA HIS A 158 20.78 -15.67 -9.18
C HIS A 158 21.18 -14.48 -10.05
N MET A 159 20.27 -13.53 -10.27
CA MET A 159 20.58 -12.23 -10.87
C MET A 159 20.97 -11.22 -9.79
N ASP A 160 22.08 -10.52 -9.98
CA ASP A 160 22.47 -9.44 -9.06
C ASP A 160 21.51 -8.24 -9.18
N ILE A 161 21.20 -7.61 -8.03
CA ILE A 161 20.46 -6.35 -7.93
C ILE A 161 21.38 -5.13 -8.04
N GLY A 162 22.70 -5.34 -7.98
CA GLY A 162 23.75 -4.34 -8.06
C GLY A 162 23.80 -3.41 -6.83
N SER A 163 24.76 -2.50 -6.82
CA SER A 163 24.97 -1.53 -5.73
C SER A 163 23.77 -0.61 -5.48
N GLN A 164 22.94 -0.37 -6.51
CA GLN A 164 21.73 0.46 -6.45
C GLN A 164 20.49 -0.31 -5.91
N GLY A 165 20.60 -1.61 -5.63
CA GLY A 165 19.52 -2.40 -5.06
C GLY A 165 18.29 -2.54 -5.97
N VAL A 166 18.48 -2.50 -7.29
CA VAL A 166 17.39 -2.40 -8.27
C VAL A 166 16.75 -3.77 -8.48
N THR A 167 15.51 -3.94 -8.04
CA THR A 167 14.80 -5.23 -8.07
C THR A 167 13.93 -5.49 -9.31
N HIS A 168 13.81 -4.57 -10.27
CA HIS A 168 13.23 -4.90 -11.59
C HIS A 168 14.32 -5.39 -12.56
N LEU A 169 13.90 -6.20 -13.53
CA LEU A 169 14.63 -6.45 -14.76
C LEU A 169 14.77 -5.15 -15.57
N SER A 170 15.88 -4.99 -16.30
CA SER A 170 16.00 -3.99 -17.37
C SER A 170 15.12 -4.39 -18.57
N ASP A 171 14.98 -3.53 -19.57
CA ASP A 171 14.25 -3.89 -20.79
C ASP A 171 15.01 -4.93 -21.63
N ALA A 172 16.35 -4.87 -21.69
CA ALA A 172 17.17 -5.94 -22.29
C ALA A 172 16.98 -7.30 -21.57
N ALA A 173 16.93 -7.30 -20.23
CA ALA A 173 16.67 -8.51 -19.46
C ALA A 173 15.23 -9.04 -19.65
N GLN A 174 14.24 -8.16 -19.86
CA GLN A 174 12.88 -8.58 -20.21
C GLN A 174 12.82 -9.14 -21.64
N ALA A 175 13.59 -8.59 -22.59
CA ALA A 175 13.68 -9.12 -23.95
C ALA A 175 14.17 -10.57 -23.92
N VAL A 176 15.32 -10.86 -23.28
CA VAL A 176 15.84 -12.23 -23.11
C VAL A 176 14.82 -13.14 -22.40
N TRP A 177 14.19 -12.66 -21.33
CA TRP A 177 13.16 -13.43 -20.62
C TRP A 177 11.95 -13.79 -21.50
N ILE A 178 11.55 -12.90 -22.41
CA ILE A 178 10.40 -13.14 -23.28
C ILE A 178 10.77 -13.93 -24.54
N ASP A 179 11.81 -13.52 -25.25
CA ASP A 179 12.15 -14.01 -26.58
C ASP A 179 12.91 -15.35 -26.55
N ASP A 180 13.79 -15.54 -25.56
CA ASP A 180 14.65 -16.71 -25.44
C ASP A 180 14.15 -17.76 -24.43
N ILE A 181 13.24 -17.39 -23.52
CA ILE A 181 12.70 -18.30 -22.49
C ILE A 181 11.18 -18.51 -22.65
N VAL A 182 10.37 -17.46 -22.47
CA VAL A 182 8.90 -17.62 -22.40
C VAL A 182 8.28 -18.01 -23.74
N LEU A 183 8.66 -17.38 -24.84
CA LEU A 183 8.07 -17.69 -26.15
C LEU A 183 8.48 -19.07 -26.68
N PRO A 184 9.74 -19.54 -26.57
CA PRO A 184 10.11 -20.93 -26.83
C PRO A 184 9.33 -21.92 -25.95
N ALA A 185 9.30 -21.71 -24.63
CA ALA A 185 8.55 -22.57 -23.71
C ALA A 185 7.06 -22.68 -24.07
N LEU A 186 6.44 -21.58 -24.52
CA LEU A 186 5.05 -21.55 -24.94
C LEU A 186 4.85 -22.30 -26.28
N ARG A 187 5.77 -22.15 -27.24
CA ARG A 187 5.71 -22.84 -28.54
C ARG A 187 5.74 -24.37 -28.40
N GLU A 188 6.55 -24.88 -27.47
CA GLU A 188 6.61 -26.31 -27.15
C GLU A 188 5.37 -26.80 -26.37
N ALA A 189 4.77 -25.96 -25.51
CA ALA A 189 3.65 -26.36 -24.66
C ALA A 189 2.26 -26.21 -25.31
N CYS A 190 2.08 -25.27 -26.26
CA CYS A 190 0.77 -24.87 -26.78
C CYS A 190 0.63 -25.09 -28.31
N PRO A 191 -0.53 -25.54 -28.79
CA PRO A 191 -0.76 -25.70 -30.23
C PRO A 191 -0.87 -24.33 -30.94
N SER A 192 -0.63 -24.31 -32.25
CA SER A 192 -0.62 -23.10 -33.07
C SER A 192 -1.89 -22.24 -32.98
N SER A 193 -3.05 -22.86 -32.71
CA SER A 193 -4.32 -22.15 -32.50
C SER A 193 -4.35 -21.29 -31.23
N ILE A 194 -3.55 -21.63 -30.22
CA ILE A 194 -3.33 -20.79 -29.03
C ILE A 194 -2.22 -19.77 -29.34
N LEU A 195 -1.11 -20.22 -29.92
CA LEU A 195 0.06 -19.35 -30.22
C LEU A 195 -0.30 -18.14 -31.09
N ALA A 196 -1.25 -18.29 -32.02
CA ALA A 196 -1.76 -17.21 -32.88
C ALA A 196 -2.38 -16.01 -32.10
N HIS A 197 -2.70 -16.19 -30.82
CA HIS A 197 -3.21 -15.11 -29.96
C HIS A 197 -2.12 -14.39 -29.14
N HIS A 198 -0.89 -14.93 -29.07
CA HIS A 198 0.19 -14.37 -28.26
C HIS A 198 1.11 -13.44 -29.08
N PRO A 199 1.88 -12.55 -28.44
CA PRO A 199 2.92 -11.77 -29.13
C PRO A 199 3.98 -12.65 -29.77
N PHE A 200 4.60 -12.18 -30.85
CA PHE A 200 5.68 -12.91 -31.52
C PHE A 200 7.08 -12.56 -30.99
N SER A 201 7.22 -11.41 -30.31
CA SER A 201 8.43 -11.00 -29.60
C SER A 201 8.13 -10.05 -28.41
N PHE A 202 9.14 -9.73 -27.61
CA PHE A 202 9.09 -8.66 -26.61
C PHE A 202 8.80 -7.29 -27.24
N GLU A 203 9.42 -6.99 -28.38
CA GLU A 203 9.22 -5.74 -29.12
C GLU A 203 7.76 -5.59 -29.59
N ASP A 204 7.14 -6.66 -30.09
CA ASP A 204 5.72 -6.69 -30.45
C ASP A 204 4.82 -6.44 -29.23
N ALA A 205 5.12 -7.08 -28.10
CA ALA A 205 4.38 -6.88 -26.86
C ALA A 205 4.51 -5.44 -26.31
N ASP A 206 5.71 -4.87 -26.34
CA ASP A 206 6.01 -3.50 -25.88
C ASP A 206 5.40 -2.45 -26.82
N GLY A 207 5.47 -2.67 -28.14
CA GLY A 207 4.80 -1.84 -29.15
C GLY A 207 3.27 -1.82 -28.98
N LYS A 208 2.65 -2.99 -28.77
CA LYS A 208 1.22 -3.09 -28.44
C LYS A 208 0.87 -2.39 -27.13
N ALA A 209 1.70 -2.52 -26.09
CA ALA A 209 1.50 -1.86 -24.81
C ALA A 209 1.59 -0.33 -24.92
N LYS A 210 2.57 0.19 -25.68
CA LYS A 210 2.74 1.63 -25.98
C LYS A 210 1.58 2.18 -26.80
N ALA A 211 1.18 1.52 -27.89
CA ALA A 211 0.03 1.93 -28.70
C ALA A 211 -1.27 1.99 -27.88
N LYS A 212 -1.48 1.04 -26.96
CA LYS A 212 -2.62 1.06 -26.04
C LYS A 212 -2.53 2.19 -25.01
N LEU A 213 -1.35 2.52 -24.52
CA LEU A 213 -1.13 3.66 -23.64
C LEU A 213 -1.41 5.00 -24.36
N GLU A 214 -0.98 5.14 -25.62
CA GLU A 214 -1.27 6.32 -26.44
C GLU A 214 -2.78 6.48 -26.68
N GLN A 215 -3.48 5.40 -27.07
CA GLN A 215 -4.94 5.40 -27.20
C GLN A 215 -5.65 5.74 -25.88
N ALA A 216 -5.22 5.14 -24.76
CA ALA A 216 -5.75 5.45 -23.44
C ALA A 216 -5.53 6.94 -23.10
N SER A 217 -4.33 7.47 -23.28
CA SER A 217 -4.03 8.90 -23.04
C SER A 217 -4.85 9.87 -23.89
N THR A 218 -5.37 9.41 -25.03
CA THR A 218 -6.25 10.19 -25.92
C THR A 218 -7.73 10.11 -25.52
N LEU A 219 -8.14 9.05 -24.82
CA LEU A 219 -9.52 8.80 -24.38
C LEU A 219 -9.79 9.15 -22.91
N ASP A 220 -8.75 9.17 -22.07
CA ASP A 220 -8.88 9.12 -20.60
C ASP A 220 -8.80 10.48 -19.90
N THR A 221 -9.09 11.58 -20.62
CA THR A 221 -9.32 12.91 -20.04
C THR A 221 -10.57 12.99 -19.16
N ALA A 222 -11.41 11.94 -19.15
CA ALA A 222 -12.64 11.85 -18.34
C ALA A 222 -12.59 10.83 -17.19
N THR A 223 -11.65 9.88 -17.17
CA THR A 223 -11.70 8.72 -16.23
C THR A 223 -10.42 8.43 -15.43
N GLY A 224 -9.36 9.24 -15.57
CA GLY A 224 -8.25 9.29 -14.60
C GLY A 224 -7.48 7.99 -14.39
N GLY A 225 -7.52 7.07 -15.36
CA GLY A 225 -6.96 5.72 -15.33
C GLY A 225 -5.61 5.56 -16.01
N GLY A 226 -4.83 6.63 -16.17
CA GLY A 226 -3.57 6.73 -16.92
C GLY A 226 -2.37 5.93 -16.37
N GLY A 227 -2.58 4.71 -15.87
CA GLY A 227 -1.52 3.75 -15.60
C GLY A 227 -1.19 2.91 -16.84
N ALA A 228 0.08 2.55 -17.02
CA ALA A 228 0.52 1.68 -18.10
C ALA A 228 -0.32 0.38 -18.15
N MET A 229 -1.13 0.24 -19.20
CA MET A 229 -2.15 -0.81 -19.32
C MET A 229 -1.50 -2.16 -19.68
N ASP A 230 -1.20 -2.92 -18.62
CA ASP A 230 -0.74 -4.31 -18.60
C ASP A 230 -1.56 -5.21 -19.56
N ILE A 231 -1.02 -5.47 -20.77
CA ILE A 231 -1.65 -6.36 -21.76
C ILE A 231 -1.31 -7.80 -21.41
N ARG A 232 -2.36 -8.61 -21.23
CA ARG A 232 -2.24 -10.02 -20.83
C ARG A 232 -2.91 -10.95 -21.82
N TYR A 233 -2.33 -12.14 -21.97
CA TYR A 233 -2.82 -13.20 -22.87
C TYR A 233 -3.02 -14.49 -22.07
N THR A 234 -4.11 -15.21 -22.34
CA THR A 234 -4.51 -16.36 -21.51
C THR A 234 -3.88 -17.66 -22.00
N ILE A 235 -3.01 -18.24 -21.18
CA ILE A 235 -2.53 -19.62 -21.34
C ILE A 235 -3.56 -20.57 -20.70
N PRO A 236 -4.16 -21.52 -21.44
CA PRO A 236 -5.16 -22.46 -20.90
C PRO A 236 -4.59 -23.37 -19.80
N GLU A 237 -5.41 -23.70 -18.78
CA GLU A 237 -5.02 -24.50 -17.60
C GLU A 237 -4.23 -25.77 -17.94
N LYS A 238 -4.73 -26.55 -18.92
CA LYS A 238 -4.14 -27.82 -19.37
C LYS A 238 -2.72 -27.72 -19.95
N TYR A 239 -2.21 -26.52 -20.23
CA TYR A 239 -0.85 -26.31 -20.75
C TYR A 239 0.10 -25.67 -19.72
N LEU A 240 -0.40 -25.18 -18.57
CA LEU A 240 0.38 -24.40 -17.62
C LEU A 240 1.54 -25.18 -16.98
N GLU A 241 1.36 -26.47 -16.73
CA GLU A 241 2.39 -27.31 -16.13
C GLU A 241 3.56 -27.53 -17.09
N LEU A 242 3.28 -28.00 -18.32
CA LEU A 242 4.29 -28.20 -19.37
C LEU A 242 4.96 -26.89 -19.76
N PHE A 243 4.19 -25.81 -19.91
CA PHE A 243 4.73 -24.47 -20.18
C PHE A 243 5.74 -24.05 -19.11
N TRP A 244 5.41 -24.20 -17.83
CA TRP A 244 6.35 -23.82 -16.77
C TRP A 244 7.55 -24.75 -16.66
N ALA A 245 7.39 -26.06 -16.91
CA ALA A 245 8.52 -26.98 -16.99
C ALA A 245 9.53 -26.56 -18.07
N ASN A 246 9.05 -26.23 -19.27
CA ASN A 246 9.87 -25.74 -20.37
C ASN A 246 10.53 -24.38 -20.03
N VAL A 247 9.83 -23.47 -19.32
CA VAL A 247 10.44 -22.22 -18.82
C VAL A 247 11.63 -22.50 -17.91
N LEU A 248 11.57 -23.50 -17.03
CA LEU A 248 12.71 -23.86 -16.15
C LEU A 248 13.91 -24.40 -16.93
N GLU A 249 13.66 -25.16 -17.99
CA GLU A 249 14.69 -25.67 -18.91
C GLU A 249 15.39 -24.52 -19.64
N TYR A 250 14.66 -23.72 -20.42
CA TYR A 250 15.25 -22.60 -21.17
C TYR A 250 15.90 -21.54 -20.26
N ALA A 251 15.36 -21.29 -19.06
CA ALA A 251 15.91 -20.31 -18.13
C ALA A 251 17.28 -20.69 -17.54
N SER A 252 17.70 -21.96 -17.62
CA SER A 252 18.98 -22.39 -17.06
C SER A 252 20.17 -21.91 -17.90
N ASP A 253 20.06 -21.99 -19.23
CA ASP A 253 21.16 -21.71 -20.17
C ASP A 253 21.01 -20.37 -20.93
N ALA A 254 19.90 -19.65 -20.75
CA ALA A 254 19.64 -18.37 -21.42
C ALA A 254 20.77 -17.34 -21.22
N THR A 255 21.15 -16.69 -22.33
CA THR A 255 22.17 -15.64 -22.42
C THR A 255 21.71 -14.56 -23.39
N GLY A 256 22.19 -13.33 -23.22
CA GLY A 256 21.82 -12.23 -24.11
C GLY A 256 22.52 -10.92 -23.75
N GLU A 257 22.05 -9.79 -24.29
CA GLU A 257 22.67 -8.49 -24.04
C GLU A 257 22.65 -8.13 -22.55
N GLY A 258 23.84 -8.08 -21.93
CA GLY A 258 23.99 -7.82 -20.50
C GLY A 258 23.54 -8.96 -19.57
N ILE A 259 23.23 -10.15 -20.10
CA ILE A 259 22.80 -11.33 -19.34
C ILE A 259 23.82 -12.46 -19.52
N GLU A 260 24.47 -12.83 -18.41
CA GLU A 260 25.37 -13.99 -18.35
C GLU A 260 24.62 -15.31 -18.13
N SER A 261 25.23 -16.41 -18.56
CA SER A 261 24.64 -17.75 -18.43
C SER A 261 24.32 -18.09 -16.98
N GLY A 262 23.18 -18.74 -16.76
CA GLY A 262 22.71 -19.12 -15.44
C GLY A 262 22.22 -17.97 -14.57
N GLN A 263 22.18 -16.70 -15.04
CA GLN A 263 21.55 -15.62 -14.27
C GLN A 263 20.04 -15.86 -14.06
N PHE A 264 19.36 -16.44 -15.06
CA PHE A 264 17.94 -16.80 -15.00
C PHE A 264 17.63 -18.15 -14.33
N ARG A 265 18.64 -18.97 -14.00
CA ARG A 265 18.46 -20.35 -13.49
C ARG A 265 17.54 -20.41 -12.27
N ASN A 266 16.80 -21.51 -12.13
CA ASN A 266 15.92 -21.79 -10.97
C ASN A 266 15.00 -20.61 -10.56
N PRO A 267 14.22 -20.02 -11.50
CA PRO A 267 13.29 -18.95 -11.16
C PRO A 267 12.17 -19.47 -10.24
N LEU A 268 11.78 -18.66 -9.25
CA LEU A 268 10.77 -19.05 -8.26
C LEU A 268 9.46 -18.31 -8.50
N LEU A 269 8.34 -19.03 -8.51
CA LEU A 269 7.01 -18.43 -8.51
C LEU A 269 6.62 -18.01 -7.08
N CYS A 270 6.43 -16.70 -6.88
CA CYS A 270 5.86 -16.12 -5.67
C CYS A 270 4.46 -15.63 -5.99
N VAL A 271 3.44 -16.18 -5.32
CA VAL A 271 2.04 -15.80 -5.51
C VAL A 271 1.58 -15.07 -4.25
N SER A 272 1.02 -13.86 -4.37
CA SER A 272 0.50 -13.11 -3.23
C SER A 272 -0.81 -12.38 -3.50
N ALA A 273 -1.66 -12.30 -2.48
CA ALA A 273 -2.82 -11.43 -2.42
C ALA A 273 -2.73 -10.50 -1.21
N HIS A 274 -3.28 -9.31 -1.34
CA HIS A 274 -3.29 -8.26 -0.31
C HIS A 274 -4.68 -7.62 -0.24
N ASN A 275 -4.97 -6.90 0.85
CA ASN A 275 -6.28 -6.28 1.10
C ASN A 275 -7.43 -7.32 1.18
N LEU A 276 -7.10 -8.54 1.65
CA LEU A 276 -8.07 -9.62 1.90
C LEU A 276 -8.93 -9.37 3.16
N LYS A 277 -8.58 -8.35 3.95
CA LYS A 277 -9.15 -8.05 5.28
C LYS A 277 -10.67 -8.03 5.31
N LEU A 278 -11.32 -7.34 4.38
CA LEU A 278 -12.79 -7.21 4.38
C LEU A 278 -13.52 -8.47 3.89
N ILE A 279 -12.85 -9.31 3.10
CA ILE A 279 -13.41 -10.55 2.54
C ILE A 279 -13.31 -11.71 3.55
N THR A 280 -12.34 -11.62 4.47
CA THR A 280 -12.07 -12.64 5.49
C THR A 280 -12.51 -12.24 6.91
N LYS A 281 -13.18 -11.08 7.05
CA LYS A 281 -13.56 -10.50 8.35
C LYS A 281 -14.63 -11.32 9.04
N GLU A 282 -14.29 -11.89 10.19
CA GLU A 282 -15.14 -12.84 10.91
C GLU A 282 -15.07 -12.69 12.43
N GLN A 283 -16.02 -13.26 13.16
CA GLN A 283 -16.00 -13.24 14.63
C GLN A 283 -14.98 -14.22 15.23
N THR A 284 -14.52 -15.21 14.46
CA THR A 284 -13.54 -16.22 14.92
C THR A 284 -12.46 -16.45 13.87
N LEU A 285 -11.24 -16.76 14.33
CA LEU A 285 -10.13 -17.13 13.45
C LEU A 285 -10.46 -18.38 12.61
N THR A 286 -11.22 -19.33 13.15
CA THR A 286 -11.65 -20.54 12.43
C THR A 286 -12.53 -20.21 11.23
N ALA A 287 -13.48 -19.28 11.39
CA ALA A 287 -14.33 -18.82 10.29
C ALA A 287 -13.52 -18.02 9.25
N ALA A 288 -12.67 -17.10 9.69
CA ALA A 288 -11.78 -16.34 8.81
C ALA A 288 -10.87 -17.26 7.96
N ARG A 289 -10.32 -18.31 8.59
CA ARG A 289 -9.52 -19.37 7.95
C ARG A 289 -10.35 -20.21 6.97
N ALA A 290 -11.60 -20.53 7.30
CA ALA A 290 -12.48 -21.27 6.41
C ALA A 290 -12.77 -20.48 5.13
N HIS A 291 -13.12 -19.19 5.24
CA HIS A 291 -13.31 -18.31 4.08
C HIS A 291 -12.04 -18.14 3.24
N LEU A 292 -10.85 -17.98 3.86
CA LEU A 292 -9.61 -17.96 3.07
C LEU A 292 -9.39 -19.28 2.32
N ASN A 293 -9.57 -20.43 2.99
CA ASN A 293 -9.35 -21.73 2.38
C ASN A 293 -10.35 -22.04 1.24
N GLU A 294 -11.60 -21.61 1.36
CA GLU A 294 -12.57 -21.71 0.25
C GLU A 294 -12.15 -20.85 -0.95
N ASN A 295 -11.80 -19.58 -0.72
CA ASN A 295 -11.29 -18.69 -1.76
C ASN A 295 -10.03 -19.26 -2.43
N PHE A 296 -9.12 -19.82 -1.64
CA PHE A 296 -7.91 -20.46 -2.11
C PHE A 296 -8.20 -21.70 -2.97
N GLY A 297 -9.09 -22.60 -2.51
CA GLY A 297 -9.47 -23.80 -3.27
C GLY A 297 -10.20 -23.51 -4.59
N ARG A 298 -10.89 -22.37 -4.69
CA ARG A 298 -11.46 -21.87 -5.96
C ARG A 298 -10.39 -21.34 -6.92
N ALA A 299 -9.34 -20.72 -6.40
CA ALA A 299 -8.26 -20.14 -7.20
C ALA A 299 -7.18 -21.17 -7.60
N PHE A 300 -6.93 -22.17 -6.76
CA PHE A 300 -5.75 -23.04 -6.84
C PHE A 300 -6.08 -24.53 -6.76
N ARG A 301 -5.23 -25.35 -7.39
CA ARG A 301 -5.21 -26.80 -7.22
C ARG A 301 -4.47 -27.15 -5.93
N THR A 302 -5.23 -27.62 -4.95
CA THR A 302 -4.76 -28.10 -3.64
C THR A 302 -4.67 -29.63 -3.59
N ASP A 303 -5.01 -30.30 -4.69
CA ASP A 303 -5.01 -31.75 -4.87
C ASP A 303 -3.62 -32.33 -5.25
N VAL A 304 -2.62 -31.46 -5.46
CA VAL A 304 -1.22 -31.82 -5.75
C VAL A 304 -0.30 -31.08 -4.76
N PRO A 305 0.06 -31.67 -3.60
CA PRO A 305 0.83 -31.00 -2.55
C PRO A 305 2.19 -30.47 -3.00
N GLU A 306 2.83 -31.13 -3.97
CA GLU A 306 4.14 -30.77 -4.52
C GLU A 306 4.13 -29.40 -5.24
N TRP A 307 2.94 -28.91 -5.61
CA TRP A 307 2.77 -27.62 -6.27
C TRP A 307 2.81 -26.43 -5.32
N ILE A 308 2.52 -26.64 -4.03
CA ILE A 308 2.60 -25.62 -2.97
C ILE A 308 3.37 -26.24 -1.80
N PRO A 309 4.72 -26.24 -1.86
CA PRO A 309 5.54 -26.99 -0.92
C PRO A 309 5.30 -26.58 0.53
N GLU A 310 5.25 -27.60 1.40
CA GLU A 310 4.91 -27.43 2.81
C GLU A 310 5.76 -26.33 3.46
N GLY A 311 5.07 -25.33 4.00
CA GLY A 311 5.72 -24.28 4.77
C GLY A 311 6.35 -23.13 3.99
N ASP A 312 6.19 -23.10 2.67
CA ASP A 312 6.40 -21.92 1.84
C ASP A 312 5.08 -21.15 1.61
N ARG A 313 4.06 -21.30 2.48
CA ARG A 313 2.84 -20.48 2.53
C ARG A 313 2.73 -19.73 3.86
N TRP A 314 2.39 -18.45 3.80
CA TRP A 314 2.38 -17.52 4.92
C TRP A 314 1.21 -16.54 4.85
N HIS A 315 0.67 -16.19 6.01
CA HIS A 315 -0.54 -15.39 6.19
C HIS A 315 -0.27 -14.21 7.10
N ASP A 316 -0.70 -13.00 6.71
CA ASP A 316 -0.83 -11.87 7.64
C ASP A 316 -2.23 -11.90 8.26
N ILE A 317 -2.33 -12.58 9.39
CA ILE A 317 -3.56 -12.72 10.18
C ILE A 317 -3.70 -11.50 11.07
N ALA A 318 -4.92 -11.02 11.29
CA ALA A 318 -5.19 -9.98 12.25
C ALA A 318 -6.31 -10.34 13.23
N ALA A 319 -6.25 -9.68 14.39
CA ALA A 319 -7.34 -9.57 15.34
C ALA A 319 -7.56 -8.10 15.63
N GLU A 320 -8.81 -7.68 15.63
CA GLU A 320 -9.21 -6.31 15.86
C GLU A 320 -10.19 -6.26 17.02
N ASP A 321 -9.83 -5.52 18.06
CA ASP A 321 -10.73 -5.21 19.15
C ASP A 321 -11.54 -3.96 18.76
N VAL A 322 -12.86 -4.12 18.74
CA VAL A 322 -13.85 -3.14 18.29
C VAL A 322 -14.78 -2.81 19.46
N PRO A 323 -14.92 -1.54 19.87
CA PRO A 323 -15.91 -1.17 20.88
C PRO A 323 -17.32 -1.29 20.27
N ASN A 324 -18.22 -1.98 20.97
CA ASN A 324 -19.61 -2.18 20.53
C ASN A 324 -20.46 -0.91 20.75
N THR A 325 -20.10 0.18 20.08
CA THR A 325 -20.84 1.46 20.15
C THR A 325 -22.10 1.40 19.30
N ARG A 326 -23.28 1.47 19.96
CA ARG A 326 -24.57 1.60 19.28
C ARG A 326 -24.61 2.85 18.39
N PRO A 327 -25.40 2.87 17.29
CA PRO A 327 -25.62 4.08 16.50
C PRO A 327 -26.08 5.25 17.38
N GLY A 328 -25.42 6.41 17.25
CA GLY A 328 -25.66 7.59 18.11
C GLY A 328 -25.01 7.54 19.50
N GLY A 329 -24.26 6.48 19.83
CA GLY A 329 -23.51 6.36 21.08
C GLY A 329 -22.26 7.25 21.14
N ILE A 330 -21.64 7.29 22.32
CA ILE A 330 -20.36 8.01 22.53
C ILE A 330 -19.26 7.30 21.74
N GLY A 331 -18.53 8.04 20.91
CA GLY A 331 -17.35 7.53 20.19
C GLY A 331 -16.26 7.08 21.16
N VAL A 332 -15.80 5.84 21.00
CA VAL A 332 -14.74 5.23 21.80
C VAL A 332 -13.48 5.04 20.95
N THR A 333 -12.33 5.27 21.56
CA THR A 333 -10.99 4.97 21.03
C THR A 333 -10.32 3.96 21.96
N LEU A 334 -10.06 2.75 21.47
CA LEU A 334 -9.25 1.77 22.19
C LEU A 334 -7.76 2.07 21.98
N LEU A 335 -6.94 1.92 23.03
CA LEU A 335 -5.51 2.25 22.99
C LEU A 335 -4.65 1.26 23.77
N HIS A 336 -3.62 0.74 23.11
CA HIS A 336 -2.58 -0.04 23.77
C HIS A 336 -1.69 0.86 24.63
N LYS A 337 -1.72 0.61 25.95
CA LYS A 337 -0.79 1.23 26.90
C LYS A 337 0.61 0.66 26.75
N THR A 338 1.64 1.50 26.84
CA THR A 338 3.04 1.10 26.58
C THR A 338 3.58 0.07 27.57
N HIS A 339 3.08 0.05 28.82
CA HIS A 339 3.43 -1.00 29.78
C HIS A 339 2.80 -2.36 29.42
N CYS A 340 1.57 -2.37 28.88
CA CYS A 340 0.94 -3.57 28.34
C CYS A 340 1.69 -4.08 27.10
N LEU A 341 2.12 -3.17 26.21
CA LEU A 341 2.94 -3.53 25.05
C LEU A 341 4.31 -4.10 25.43
N LYS A 342 4.97 -3.59 26.48
CA LYS A 342 6.21 -4.19 27.01
C LYS A 342 5.95 -5.63 27.48
N ARG A 343 4.96 -5.82 28.37
CA ARG A 343 4.58 -7.15 28.87
C ARG A 343 4.15 -8.12 27.77
N TRP A 344 3.49 -7.62 26.72
CA TRP A 344 3.16 -8.41 25.53
C TRP A 344 4.41 -8.81 24.74
N ALA A 345 5.36 -7.88 24.52
CA ALA A 345 6.61 -8.20 23.84
C ALA A 345 7.44 -9.24 24.61
N ASP A 346 7.38 -9.21 25.95
CA ASP A 346 8.04 -10.18 26.81
C ASP A 346 7.49 -11.62 26.67
N LEU A 347 6.28 -11.81 26.13
CA LEU A 347 5.72 -13.14 25.82
C LEU A 347 6.43 -13.87 24.67
N PHE A 348 7.24 -13.17 23.87
CA PHE A 348 7.95 -13.74 22.72
C PHE A 348 9.41 -14.09 23.03
N HIS A 349 9.86 -13.86 24.26
CA HIS A 349 11.24 -14.15 24.66
C HIS A 349 11.45 -15.65 24.80
N HIS A 350 12.65 -16.10 24.44
CA HIS A 350 13.04 -17.47 24.76
C HIS A 350 13.26 -17.58 26.27
N PRO A 351 12.77 -18.63 26.97
CA PRO A 351 12.96 -18.77 28.41
C PRO A 351 14.43 -18.69 28.87
N GLU A 352 15.34 -19.21 28.05
CA GLU A 352 16.78 -19.25 28.36
C GLU A 352 17.60 -18.15 27.66
N GLN A 353 17.17 -17.66 26.49
CA GLN A 353 17.94 -16.74 25.64
C GLN A 353 17.36 -15.32 25.63
N GLY A 354 16.23 -15.10 26.30
CA GLY A 354 15.59 -13.81 26.47
C GLY A 354 15.30 -13.09 25.15
N LYS A 355 15.64 -11.80 25.11
CA LYS A 355 15.49 -10.90 23.95
C LYS A 355 16.44 -11.18 22.78
N THR A 356 17.43 -12.06 22.92
CA THR A 356 18.40 -12.29 21.82
C THR A 356 17.75 -12.95 20.59
N CYS A 357 16.63 -13.63 20.79
CA CYS A 357 15.82 -14.28 19.75
C CYS A 357 14.68 -13.41 19.20
N THR A 358 14.64 -12.12 19.57
CA THR A 358 13.61 -11.17 19.14
C THR A 358 14.24 -9.86 18.65
N LYS A 359 13.51 -9.14 17.78
CA LYS A 359 13.78 -7.73 17.49
C LYS A 359 12.53 -6.93 17.77
N GLU A 360 12.59 -6.21 18.88
CA GLU A 360 11.49 -5.38 19.36
C GLU A 360 11.58 -3.96 18.79
N SER A 361 10.44 -3.32 18.61
CA SER A 361 10.36 -1.88 18.34
C SER A 361 9.10 -1.32 18.99
N MET A 362 9.24 -0.17 19.64
CA MET A 362 8.16 0.55 20.32
C MET A 362 7.95 1.88 19.62
N TYR A 363 6.70 2.20 19.31
CA TYR A 363 6.29 3.40 18.60
C TYR A 363 5.30 4.15 19.49
N TYR A 364 5.70 5.27 20.08
CA TYR A 364 4.81 6.06 20.93
C TYR A 364 3.79 6.81 20.07
N TRP A 365 2.54 6.91 20.52
CA TRP A 365 1.57 7.74 19.81
C TRP A 365 1.78 9.21 20.20
N SER A 366 1.93 10.07 19.20
CA SER A 366 2.17 11.51 19.34
C SER A 366 1.24 12.15 20.35
N LEU A 367 1.78 13.06 21.17
CA LEU A 367 1.07 13.77 22.24
C LEU A 367 0.51 12.88 23.38
N THR A 368 0.80 11.57 23.38
CA THR A 368 0.48 10.68 24.51
C THR A 368 1.75 10.31 25.29
N ARG A 369 1.62 10.19 26.62
CA ARG A 369 2.74 9.81 27.50
C ARG A 369 2.94 8.29 27.56
N ASP A 370 1.86 7.52 27.41
CA ASP A 370 1.81 6.12 27.80
C ASP A 370 0.99 5.23 26.86
N ALA A 371 0.71 5.66 25.63
CA ALA A 371 0.07 4.86 24.58
C ALA A 371 0.97 4.74 23.34
N GLY A 372 0.73 3.70 22.52
CA GLY A 372 1.52 3.49 21.31
C GLY A 372 1.20 2.21 20.56
N ALA A 373 2.17 1.76 19.79
CA ALA A 373 2.22 0.49 19.08
C ALA A 373 3.56 -0.21 19.36
N ALA A 374 3.62 -1.51 19.15
CA ALA A 374 4.85 -2.28 19.23
C ALA A 374 4.92 -3.36 18.15
N SER A 375 6.13 -3.82 17.84
CA SER A 375 6.33 -5.00 17.00
C SER A 375 7.47 -5.87 17.48
N VAL A 376 7.34 -7.17 17.22
CA VAL A 376 8.36 -8.19 17.46
C VAL A 376 8.61 -8.95 16.15
N GLU A 377 9.83 -8.92 15.63
CA GLU A 377 10.31 -9.86 14.60
C GLU A 377 11.05 -11.01 15.29
N LEU A 378 10.69 -12.25 14.95
CA LEU A 378 11.32 -13.43 15.54
C LEU A 378 12.49 -13.92 14.68
N THR A 379 13.61 -14.25 15.34
CA THR A 379 14.77 -14.88 14.68
C THR A 379 14.50 -16.36 14.39
N LEU A 380 15.30 -16.98 13.51
CA LEU A 380 15.22 -18.43 13.24
C LEU A 380 15.59 -19.30 14.45
N THR A 381 16.22 -18.74 15.48
CA THR A 381 16.55 -19.41 16.75
C THR A 381 15.41 -19.37 17.76
N ASN A 382 14.29 -18.69 17.46
CA ASN A 382 13.12 -18.66 18.33
C ASN A 382 12.20 -19.85 18.00
N PRO A 383 11.85 -20.73 18.97
CA PRO A 383 10.95 -21.88 18.75
C PRO A 383 9.58 -21.48 18.17
N LEU A 384 9.03 -20.33 18.57
CA LEU A 384 7.78 -19.80 18.01
C LEU A 384 7.88 -19.55 16.50
N ARG A 385 9.09 -19.38 15.96
CA ARG A 385 9.36 -19.27 14.53
C ARG A 385 9.73 -20.60 13.87
N SER A 386 10.69 -21.33 14.43
CA SER A 386 11.22 -22.56 13.82
C SER A 386 10.22 -23.71 13.85
N GLU A 387 9.41 -23.79 14.89
CA GLU A 387 8.39 -24.83 15.11
C GLU A 387 6.98 -24.25 14.98
N GLY A 388 6.73 -23.10 15.61
CA GLY A 388 5.41 -22.44 15.63
C GLY A 388 5.06 -21.60 14.39
N GLY A 389 5.99 -21.47 13.43
CA GLY A 389 5.73 -20.77 12.16
C GLY A 389 5.51 -19.26 12.25
N MET A 390 5.75 -18.60 13.38
CA MET A 390 5.55 -17.14 13.53
C MET A 390 6.80 -16.35 13.09
N ALA A 391 6.67 -15.47 12.10
CA ALA A 391 7.79 -14.65 11.63
C ALA A 391 7.84 -13.25 12.27
N TYR A 392 6.67 -12.65 12.48
CA TYR A 392 6.51 -11.26 12.89
C TYR A 392 5.15 -11.06 13.54
N HIS A 393 5.07 -10.16 14.52
CA HIS A 393 3.81 -9.74 15.11
C HIS A 393 3.87 -8.25 15.47
N LYS A 394 2.81 -7.50 15.16
CA LYS A 394 2.65 -6.09 15.51
C LYS A 394 1.34 -5.89 16.28
N SER A 395 1.36 -5.01 17.27
CA SER A 395 0.17 -4.55 18.01
C SER A 395 0.11 -3.03 17.91
N TYR A 396 -1.00 -2.46 17.43
CA TYR A 396 -1.12 -1.04 17.12
C TYR A 396 -2.55 -0.51 17.23
N ASN A 397 -2.68 0.78 17.54
CA ASN A 397 -3.96 1.47 17.55
C ASN A 397 -4.39 1.76 16.11
N ILE A 398 -5.60 1.38 15.73
CA ILE A 398 -6.23 1.80 14.47
C ILE A 398 -6.97 3.11 14.75
N CYS A 399 -6.20 4.19 14.77
CA CYS A 399 -6.75 5.51 14.50
C CYS A 399 -6.47 5.80 13.02
N LYS A 400 -7.49 5.65 12.15
CA LYS A 400 -7.47 6.31 10.85
C LYS A 400 -7.75 7.79 11.12
N GLU A 401 -6.71 8.52 11.51
CA GLU A 401 -6.80 9.93 11.88
C GLU A 401 -7.43 10.76 10.76
N ARG A 402 -8.12 11.85 11.10
CA ARG A 402 -8.69 12.78 10.09
C ARG A 402 -7.61 13.35 9.15
N PHE A 403 -6.36 13.36 9.61
CA PHE A 403 -5.19 13.79 8.85
C PHE A 403 -4.34 12.63 8.30
N ALA A 404 -4.82 11.38 8.39
CA ALA A 404 -4.15 10.24 7.77
C ALA A 404 -4.25 10.36 6.24
N THR A 405 -3.18 10.89 5.64
CA THR A 405 -3.11 11.04 4.18
C THR A 405 -2.97 9.66 3.50
N PRO A 406 -3.38 9.51 2.23
CA PRO A 406 -3.12 8.28 1.47
C PRO A 406 -1.62 8.07 1.17
N PHE A 407 -0.76 9.05 1.47
CA PHE A 407 0.66 9.00 1.18
C PHE A 407 1.47 8.59 2.42
N LYS A 408 2.10 7.40 2.33
CA LYS A 408 2.96 6.86 3.39
C LYS A 408 4.13 7.81 3.68
N GLY A 409 4.17 8.37 4.89
CA GLY A 409 5.19 9.34 5.34
C GLY A 409 4.69 10.77 5.49
N LEU A 410 3.52 11.13 4.95
CA LEU A 410 2.87 12.40 5.22
C LEU A 410 2.00 12.30 6.48
N GLN A 411 2.65 12.50 7.64
CA GLN A 411 1.99 12.74 8.93
C GLN A 411 1.82 14.25 9.19
N PRO A 412 0.92 14.67 10.10
CA PRO A 412 0.71 16.09 10.45
C PRO A 412 1.94 16.83 10.98
N PHE A 413 2.97 16.09 11.41
CA PHE A 413 4.21 16.63 11.98
C PHE A 413 5.48 16.18 11.25
N ASP A 414 5.36 15.31 10.23
CA ASP A 414 6.48 14.82 9.42
C ASP A 414 6.57 15.50 8.04
N ASN A 415 5.58 16.32 7.66
CA ASN A 415 5.68 17.15 6.46
C ASN A 415 6.41 18.47 6.81
N PRO A 416 7.63 18.71 6.28
CA PRO A 416 8.38 19.94 6.57
C PRO A 416 7.66 21.21 6.09
N GLN A 417 6.68 21.10 5.17
CA GLN A 417 5.86 22.25 4.78
C GLN A 417 4.96 22.75 5.92
N PHE A 418 4.65 21.93 6.93
CA PHE A 418 3.91 22.37 8.11
C PHE A 418 4.76 23.20 9.09
N GLU A 419 6.10 23.17 8.99
CA GLU A 419 6.94 24.18 9.66
C GLU A 419 6.62 25.60 9.16
N GLY A 420 6.19 25.73 7.90
CA GLY A 420 5.67 26.97 7.33
C GLY A 420 4.47 27.56 8.09
N LEU A 421 3.69 26.75 8.80
CA LEU A 421 2.56 27.21 9.64
C LEU A 421 3.01 27.83 10.96
N ALA A 422 4.26 27.62 11.39
CA ALA A 422 4.82 28.25 12.59
C ALA A 422 5.27 29.70 12.33
N PHE A 423 5.40 30.11 11.07
CA PHE A 423 5.73 31.48 10.70
C PHE A 423 4.46 32.31 10.49
N SER A 424 4.44 33.53 11.05
CA SER A 424 3.43 34.51 10.67
C SER A 424 3.62 34.93 9.22
N GLN A 425 2.53 35.34 8.55
CA GLN A 425 2.59 35.96 7.21
C GLN A 425 3.58 37.13 7.16
N GLU A 426 3.76 37.84 8.28
CA GLU A 426 4.71 38.94 8.45
C GLU A 426 6.18 38.46 8.44
N MET A 427 6.48 37.31 9.04
CA MET A 427 7.81 36.66 8.96
C MET A 427 8.09 36.07 7.57
N LEU A 428 7.08 35.51 6.90
CA LEU A 428 7.22 35.00 5.53
C LEU A 428 7.44 36.17 4.55
N GLY A 429 6.63 37.21 4.62
CA GLY A 429 6.72 38.40 3.76
C GLY A 429 8.03 39.18 3.92
N SER A 430 8.57 39.28 5.14
CA SER A 430 9.88 39.91 5.38
C SER A 430 11.06 39.06 4.89
N SER A 431 10.95 37.73 4.91
CA SER A 431 11.98 36.83 4.38
C SER A 431 12.10 36.89 2.85
N PHE A 432 10.99 37.08 2.13
CA PHE A 432 10.99 37.26 0.66
C PHE A 432 11.70 38.55 0.18
N LEU A 433 12.00 39.50 1.08
CA LEU A 433 12.75 40.72 0.75
C LEU A 433 14.29 40.54 0.83
N VAL A 434 14.78 39.49 1.50
CA VAL A 434 16.23 39.27 1.71
C VAL A 434 16.88 38.48 0.56
N PHE A 435 16.13 37.60 -0.10
CA PHE A 435 16.62 36.81 -1.25
C PHE A 435 16.12 37.34 -2.60
N ARG A 436 16.58 38.54 -2.99
CA ARG A 436 16.61 38.95 -4.41
C ARG A 436 18.03 38.88 -4.96
N PRO A 437 18.35 37.92 -5.84
CA PRO A 437 19.49 38.04 -6.74
C PRO A 437 19.29 39.26 -7.65
N GLN A 438 20.35 40.04 -7.88
CA GLN A 438 20.33 41.08 -8.92
C GLN A 438 20.22 40.43 -10.31
N ARG A 439 19.52 41.08 -11.24
CA ARG A 439 19.20 40.55 -12.58
C ARG A 439 20.42 40.51 -13.52
N SER A 440 20.57 39.37 -14.21
CA SER A 440 20.91 39.18 -15.65
C SER A 440 20.79 37.66 -15.97
N ASP A 441 20.53 37.14 -17.18
CA ASP A 441 20.06 37.73 -18.44
C ASP A 441 19.37 36.68 -19.37
N ILE A 442 19.09 37.03 -20.63
CA ILE A 442 18.82 36.17 -21.80
C ILE A 442 17.51 35.33 -21.80
N LEU A 443 16.51 35.90 -22.50
CA LEU A 443 15.62 35.32 -23.52
C LEU A 443 15.49 33.79 -23.67
N GLY A 444 14.23 33.29 -23.69
CA GLY A 444 13.91 32.04 -24.38
C GLY A 444 12.50 31.47 -24.22
N LEU A 445 11.68 31.61 -25.28
CA LEU A 445 10.53 30.77 -25.66
C LEU A 445 9.19 30.81 -24.87
N THR A 446 8.19 31.30 -25.60
CA THR A 446 6.74 31.33 -25.35
C THR A 446 6.08 29.94 -25.36
N MET A 447 5.06 29.71 -24.53
CA MET A 447 3.96 28.77 -24.86
C MET A 447 2.60 29.20 -24.30
N ARG A 448 1.54 28.65 -24.90
CA ARG A 448 0.17 29.22 -24.94
C ARG A 448 -0.76 28.73 -23.83
N LYS A 449 -1.73 29.59 -23.46
CA LYS A 449 -2.94 29.22 -22.69
C LYS A 449 -3.73 28.09 -23.37
N LYS A 450 -4.24 27.15 -22.58
CA LYS A 450 -5.54 26.49 -22.78
C LYS A 450 -6.25 26.36 -21.42
N SER A 451 -7.43 26.95 -21.32
CA SER A 451 -8.45 26.66 -20.31
C SER A 451 -9.22 25.40 -20.69
N TYR A 452 -9.84 24.71 -19.73
CA TYR A 452 -11.17 24.10 -19.90
C TYR A 452 -11.82 23.75 -18.56
N GLU A 453 -13.15 23.75 -18.54
CA GLU A 453 -14.00 23.64 -17.35
C GLU A 453 -14.65 22.25 -17.21
N SER A 454 -14.95 21.91 -15.94
CA SER A 454 -16.04 21.08 -15.41
C SER A 454 -16.62 19.85 -16.16
N SER A 455 -16.79 18.76 -15.41
CA SER A 455 -18.14 18.30 -15.01
C SER A 455 -18.09 17.25 -13.88
N ILE A 456 -19.01 17.35 -12.92
CA ILE A 456 -19.17 16.42 -11.78
C ILE A 456 -20.63 15.98 -11.71
N THR A 457 -20.88 14.68 -11.55
CA THR A 457 -22.01 14.10 -10.79
C THR A 457 -21.56 12.71 -10.29
N GLY A 458 -21.87 12.22 -9.09
CA GLY A 458 -22.46 12.83 -7.90
C GLY A 458 -22.67 11.75 -6.82
N ALA A 459 -22.56 12.07 -5.53
CA ALA A 459 -22.93 11.17 -4.42
C ALA A 459 -23.26 11.97 -3.15
N SER A 460 -24.38 11.66 -2.50
CA SER A 460 -25.01 12.51 -1.48
C SER A 460 -24.61 12.19 -0.04
N ARG A 461 -24.39 13.26 0.75
CA ARG A 461 -24.65 13.41 2.21
C ARG A 461 -24.74 12.12 3.07
N THR A 462 -23.75 11.92 3.93
CA THR A 462 -23.93 11.23 5.22
C THR A 462 -23.36 12.08 6.35
N GLY A 463 -24.08 12.18 7.46
CA GLY A 463 -23.83 13.19 8.49
C GLY A 463 -22.61 12.94 9.40
N LEU A 464 -22.30 13.95 10.20
CA LEU A 464 -21.18 14.02 11.16
C LEU A 464 -21.26 12.96 12.28
N GLY A 465 -20.97 11.70 11.96
CA GLY A 465 -20.65 10.66 12.93
C GLY A 465 -19.17 10.71 13.33
N THR A 466 -18.89 10.57 14.63
CA THR A 466 -17.51 10.22 15.05
C THR A 466 -17.34 8.72 14.80
N SER A 467 -16.40 8.36 13.91
CA SER A 467 -16.09 6.93 13.70
C SER A 467 -15.51 6.35 14.99
N PRO A 468 -15.99 5.18 15.48
CA PRO A 468 -15.26 4.44 16.49
C PRO A 468 -13.86 4.08 15.97
N SER A 469 -12.91 3.95 16.89
CA SER A 469 -11.51 3.64 16.60
C SER A 469 -11.06 2.44 17.42
N THR A 470 -10.33 1.54 16.76
CA THR A 470 -10.15 0.15 17.14
C THR A 470 -8.68 -0.14 17.45
N THR A 471 -8.35 -1.33 17.96
CA THR A 471 -6.95 -1.77 18.15
C THR A 471 -6.70 -3.05 17.38
N GLN A 472 -5.59 -3.12 16.62
CA GLN A 472 -5.20 -4.33 15.87
C GLN A 472 -3.98 -5.02 16.49
N ALA A 473 -4.05 -6.34 16.53
CA ALA A 473 -2.92 -7.23 16.48
C ALA A 473 -2.82 -7.81 15.05
N THR A 474 -1.61 -7.90 14.50
CA THR A 474 -1.33 -8.60 13.23
C THR A 474 -0.16 -9.56 13.39
N TRP A 475 -0.19 -10.71 12.72
CA TRP A 475 0.78 -11.80 12.79
C TRP A 475 1.09 -12.34 11.40
N ILE A 476 2.38 -12.46 11.06
CA ILE A 476 2.82 -13.23 9.88
C ILE A 476 3.08 -14.67 10.33
N LEU A 477 2.14 -15.58 10.04
CA LEU A 477 2.21 -17.01 10.39
C LEU A 477 2.35 -17.89 9.15
N ARG A 478 3.15 -18.94 9.25
CA ARG A 478 3.16 -20.11 8.36
C ARG A 478 2.06 -21.08 8.80
N TRP A 479 1.33 -21.63 7.84
CA TRP A 479 0.33 -22.69 8.04
C TRP A 479 0.76 -23.99 7.36
#